data_AF-A0A956FBL1-F1
#
_entry.id   AF-A0A956FBL1-F1
#
_cell.length_a   1.000
_cell.length_b   1.000
_cell.length_c   1.000
_cell.angle_alpha   90.00
_cell.angle_beta   90.00
_cell.angle_gamma   90.00
#
_symmetry.space_group_name_H-M   'P 1'
#
loop_
_entity.id
_entity.type
_entity.pdbx_description
1 polymer ?
#
loop_
_entity_poly.entity_id
_entity_poly.type
_entity_poly.pdbx_seq_one_letter_code
_entity_poly.pdbx_strand_id
1 'polypeptide(L)'
;MRMTSVVSLAWILCASACFEDAPPVDTGDTMASTGAGCTAGTEGCPCIDGACVGELVCLSQVCVDPGGTSGPATGDGTGDATTSVGVTSSMDDATVDSGPPDTGPSLTSDSGEIPPGEPCDPLDDQCAFPTACGGLDADGFYCLPPGRDGLDEPCEGISCAAGLICIAADAFVSCDGNGCCTTFCDASVGTDEMCPAGVTCEAFYPAATAPPGYEHVGICVEIPS
;
A
#
# COMPACT_ATOMS: atom_id res chain seq x y z
N MET A 1 -0.65 -11.97 -51.29
CA MET A 1 -0.36 -10.61 -51.77
C MET A 1 0.17 -9.82 -50.58
N ARG A 2 1.44 -9.41 -50.64
CA ARG A 2 2.13 -8.69 -49.56
C ARG A 2 1.80 -7.20 -49.70
N MET A 3 1.11 -6.62 -48.72
CA MET A 3 0.97 -5.16 -48.60
C MET A 3 2.02 -4.66 -47.62
N THR A 4 3.09 -4.11 -48.18
CA THR A 4 4.13 -3.38 -47.48
C THR A 4 3.54 -2.02 -47.10
N SER A 5 3.18 -1.83 -45.83
CA SER A 5 2.77 -0.51 -45.33
C SER A 5 4.02 0.27 -44.95
N VAL A 6 4.29 1.32 -45.73
CA VAL A 6 5.37 2.27 -45.54
C VAL A 6 4.80 3.40 -44.68
N VAL A 7 4.94 3.32 -43.36
CA VAL A 7 4.59 4.46 -42.49
C VAL A 7 5.85 5.27 -42.24
N SER A 8 5.81 6.46 -42.81
CA SER A 8 6.80 7.53 -42.77
C SER A 8 7.30 7.84 -41.37
N LEU A 9 8.61 7.76 -41.19
CA LEU A 9 9.36 8.49 -40.16
C LEU A 9 9.26 10.00 -40.46
N ALA A 10 8.23 10.66 -39.94
CA ALA A 10 8.18 12.11 -39.84
C ALA A 10 8.95 12.54 -38.60
N TRP A 11 10.19 12.97 -38.83
CA TRP A 11 11.00 13.72 -37.88
C TRP A 11 10.26 15.00 -37.49
N ILE A 12 9.76 15.08 -36.25
CA ILE A 12 9.32 16.35 -35.65
C ILE A 12 10.47 16.88 -34.80
N LEU A 13 11.27 17.71 -35.46
CA LEU A 13 12.08 18.76 -34.84
C LEU A 13 11.13 19.83 -34.28
N CYS A 14 10.80 19.76 -33.00
CA CYS A 14 10.31 20.93 -32.27
C CYS A 14 11.48 21.59 -31.55
N ALA A 15 11.98 22.63 -32.21
CA ALA A 15 12.93 23.58 -31.68
C ALA A 15 12.26 24.42 -30.56
N SER A 16 12.97 24.53 -29.44
CA SER A 16 13.20 25.75 -28.66
C SER A 16 12.06 26.76 -28.45
N ALA A 17 11.82 27.01 -27.16
CA ALA A 17 11.39 28.28 -26.53
C ALA A 17 9.88 28.56 -26.43
N CYS A 18 9.28 28.04 -25.36
CA CYS A 18 8.39 28.83 -24.49
C CYS A 18 8.93 28.73 -23.06
N PHE A 19 9.81 29.68 -22.71
CA PHE A 19 10.17 29.98 -21.33
C PHE A 19 9.06 30.89 -20.83
N GLU A 20 8.03 30.30 -20.21
CA GLU A 20 6.98 31.04 -19.54
C GLU A 20 7.48 31.46 -18.14
N ASP A 21 7.41 32.76 -17.92
CA ASP A 21 7.80 33.49 -16.71
C ASP A 21 7.01 32.95 -15.50
N ALA A 22 7.65 32.12 -14.67
CA ALA A 22 7.05 31.66 -13.43
C ALA A 22 7.12 32.79 -12.38
N PRO A 23 6.00 33.14 -11.72
CA PRO A 23 6.02 34.11 -10.63
C PRO A 23 6.89 33.62 -9.47
N PRO A 24 7.43 34.53 -8.64
CA PRO A 24 8.23 34.15 -7.48
C PRO A 24 7.42 33.22 -6.58
N VAL A 25 7.93 32.00 -6.40
CA VAL A 25 7.39 31.05 -5.43
C VAL A 25 7.66 31.64 -4.06
N ASP A 26 6.58 32.02 -3.37
CA ASP A 26 6.60 32.43 -1.97
C ASP A 26 7.07 31.22 -1.15
N THR A 27 8.35 31.18 -0.76
CA THR A 27 8.88 30.26 0.25
C THR A 27 8.38 30.70 1.62
N GLY A 28 7.08 30.51 1.85
CA GLY A 28 6.41 30.71 3.13
C GLY A 28 5.97 29.35 3.67
N ASP A 29 6.40 29.06 4.89
CA ASP A 29 5.94 27.97 5.75
C ASP A 29 6.48 26.56 5.46
N THR A 30 7.78 26.43 5.69
CA THR A 30 8.36 25.20 6.25
C THR A 30 7.58 24.82 7.51
N MET A 31 6.65 23.87 7.40
CA MET A 31 6.14 23.14 8.54
C MET A 31 7.28 22.28 9.09
N ALA A 32 8.12 22.90 9.92
CA ALA A 32 9.03 22.21 10.79
C ALA A 32 8.19 21.27 11.67
N SER A 33 8.17 19.98 11.33
CA SER A 33 7.86 18.95 12.30
C SER A 33 8.95 19.05 13.37
N THR A 34 8.67 19.80 14.44
CA THR A 34 9.46 19.78 15.66
C THR A 34 9.28 18.44 16.35
N GLY A 35 9.87 17.39 15.75
CA GLY A 35 10.36 16.24 16.49
C GLY A 35 11.52 16.72 17.36
N ALA A 36 11.18 17.27 18.53
CA ALA A 36 12.13 17.72 19.52
C ALA A 36 13.02 16.54 19.95
N GLY A 37 14.21 16.44 19.36
CA GLY A 37 15.18 15.37 19.62
C GLY A 37 16.09 15.02 18.44
N CYS A 38 15.75 15.45 17.21
CA CYS A 38 16.58 15.15 16.05
C CYS A 38 17.74 16.15 15.88
N THR A 39 18.97 15.65 15.76
CA THR A 39 20.10 16.48 15.34
C THR A 39 20.07 16.53 13.81
N ALA A 40 19.96 17.72 13.21
CA ALA A 40 19.93 17.81 11.76
C ALA A 40 21.15 17.09 11.15
N GLY A 41 20.93 16.40 10.02
CA GLY A 41 21.94 15.60 9.34
C GLY A 41 22.15 14.18 9.88
N THR A 42 21.51 13.74 10.97
CA THR A 42 21.55 12.33 11.42
C THR A 42 20.44 11.49 10.80
N GLU A 43 20.54 10.16 10.85
CA GLU A 43 19.55 9.25 10.28
C GLU A 43 18.12 9.55 10.77
N GLY A 44 17.16 9.60 9.87
CA GLY A 44 15.75 9.95 10.14
C GLY A 44 15.51 11.44 10.43
N CYS A 45 16.53 12.29 10.31
CA CYS A 45 16.47 13.72 10.63
C CYS A 45 16.61 14.58 9.35
N PRO A 46 16.21 15.86 9.38
CA PRO A 46 16.28 16.72 8.19
C PRO A 46 17.72 17.00 7.77
N CYS A 47 17.95 17.15 6.47
CA CYS A 47 19.27 17.42 5.90
C CYS A 47 19.79 18.80 6.31
N ILE A 48 21.13 18.94 6.39
CA ILE A 48 21.81 20.23 6.56
C ILE A 48 22.38 20.63 5.20
N ASP A 49 21.87 21.71 4.61
CA ASP A 49 22.32 22.22 3.30
C ASP A 49 22.32 21.16 2.18
N GLY A 50 21.32 20.26 2.21
CA GLY A 50 21.19 19.16 1.24
C GLY A 50 22.16 17.99 1.47
N ALA A 51 22.88 17.97 2.60
CA ALA A 51 23.80 16.91 2.99
C ALA A 51 23.45 16.31 4.35
N CYS A 52 24.00 15.13 4.62
CA CYS A 52 23.86 14.40 5.87
C CYS A 52 25.23 14.14 6.48
N VAL A 53 25.26 13.87 7.78
CA VAL A 53 26.48 13.56 8.52
C VAL A 53 26.87 12.11 8.24
N GLY A 54 28.12 11.86 7.86
CA GLY A 54 28.63 10.51 7.59
C GLY A 54 28.40 10.07 6.14
N GLU A 55 28.01 8.81 5.96
CA GLU A 55 27.75 8.20 4.64
C GLU A 55 26.25 8.19 4.26
N LEU A 56 25.42 8.89 5.04
CA LEU A 56 23.99 9.05 4.81
C LEU A 56 23.72 9.89 3.55
N VAL A 57 22.59 9.64 2.88
CA VAL A 57 22.14 10.36 1.68
C VAL A 57 20.88 11.15 2.01
N CYS A 58 20.81 12.40 1.54
CA CYS A 58 19.61 13.23 1.66
C CYS A 58 18.59 12.82 0.59
N LEU A 59 17.57 12.04 0.96
CA LEU A 59 16.41 11.76 0.11
C LEU A 59 15.19 12.51 0.66
N SER A 60 14.50 13.27 -0.19
CA SER A 60 13.25 13.95 0.19
C SER A 60 13.36 14.79 1.47
N GLN A 61 14.48 15.51 1.63
CA GLN A 61 14.81 16.33 2.82
C GLN A 61 15.06 15.56 4.11
N VAL A 62 15.22 14.23 4.06
CA VAL A 62 15.52 13.36 5.21
C VAL A 62 16.80 12.56 4.96
N CYS A 63 17.64 12.43 5.98
CA CYS A 63 18.85 11.63 5.92
C CYS A 63 18.56 10.13 6.08
N VAL A 64 18.87 9.35 5.05
CA VAL A 64 18.68 7.90 5.01
C VAL A 64 20.01 7.18 4.75
N ASP A 65 20.20 6.00 5.34
CA ASP A 65 21.37 5.18 5.06
C ASP A 65 21.18 4.41 3.74
N PRO A 66 22.01 4.64 2.70
CA PRO A 66 21.86 3.98 1.41
C PRO A 66 22.32 2.51 1.42
N GLY A 67 22.96 2.06 2.51
CA GLY A 67 23.51 0.72 2.67
C GLY A 67 22.73 -0.16 3.65
N GLY A 68 21.61 0.32 4.18
CA GLY A 68 20.86 -0.32 5.26
C GLY A 68 20.07 -1.54 4.83
N THR A 69 20.63 -2.73 5.05
CA THR A 69 19.85 -3.89 5.49
C THR A 69 19.18 -3.54 6.82
N SER A 70 18.01 -2.89 6.80
CA SER A 70 17.27 -2.52 8.00
C SER A 70 16.68 -3.78 8.66
N GLY A 71 17.48 -4.41 9.51
CA GLY A 71 16.94 -5.25 10.58
C GLY A 71 16.20 -4.37 11.60
N PRO A 72 15.12 -4.86 12.22
CA PRO A 72 14.34 -4.08 13.17
C PRO A 72 15.20 -3.60 14.33
N ALA A 73 15.08 -2.30 14.65
CA ALA A 73 15.71 -1.66 15.79
C ALA A 73 15.39 -2.43 17.07
N THR A 74 16.34 -3.24 17.53
CA THR A 74 16.25 -3.89 18.83
C THR A 74 16.57 -2.82 19.87
N GLY A 75 15.52 -2.30 20.50
CA GLY A 75 15.65 -1.44 21.67
C GLY A 75 16.43 -2.18 22.75
N ASP A 76 17.60 -1.65 23.10
CA ASP A 76 18.48 -2.16 24.14
C ASP A 76 17.85 -1.89 25.52
N GLY A 77 17.09 -2.87 26.01
CA GLY A 77 16.63 -2.96 27.38
C GLY A 77 17.62 -3.77 28.21
N THR A 78 18.61 -3.10 28.79
CA THR A 78 19.51 -3.64 29.82
C THR A 78 18.68 -4.15 31.02
N GLY A 79 18.78 -5.45 31.35
CA GLY A 79 18.09 -6.02 32.50
C GLY A 79 18.42 -7.48 32.79
N ASP A 80 19.56 -7.68 33.46
CA ASP A 80 19.87 -8.69 34.47
C ASP A 80 19.74 -10.21 34.19
N ALA A 81 20.86 -10.89 34.44
CA ALA A 81 21.04 -12.33 34.37
C ALA A 81 20.35 -13.07 35.52
N THR A 82 19.68 -14.18 35.27
CA THR A 82 19.58 -15.28 36.25
C THR A 82 19.34 -16.65 35.58
N THR A 83 20.39 -17.47 35.63
CA THR A 83 20.40 -18.92 35.91
C THR A 83 19.54 -19.89 35.07
N SER A 84 20.28 -20.74 34.36
CA SER A 84 19.86 -22.02 33.78
C SER A 84 19.38 -23.01 34.84
N VAL A 85 18.21 -23.63 34.67
CA VAL A 85 17.93 -24.99 35.12
C VAL A 85 17.01 -25.66 34.10
N GLY A 86 17.48 -26.72 33.47
CA GLY A 86 16.65 -27.57 32.61
C GLY A 86 15.69 -28.41 33.45
N VAL A 87 14.51 -28.68 32.92
CA VAL A 87 13.68 -29.81 33.36
C VAL A 87 13.03 -30.45 32.14
N THR A 88 13.10 -31.78 32.18
CA THR A 88 12.61 -32.78 31.25
C THR A 88 11.09 -32.83 31.16
N SER A 89 10.64 -33.39 30.04
CA SER A 89 9.39 -34.12 29.78
C SER A 89 8.45 -34.38 30.96
N SER A 90 7.13 -34.18 30.74
CA SER A 90 6.10 -35.16 31.10
C SER A 90 4.75 -34.80 30.47
N MET A 91 4.12 -35.84 29.91
CA MET A 91 2.69 -35.97 29.65
C MET A 91 1.92 -36.01 30.99
N ASP A 92 0.58 -35.97 30.92
CA ASP A 92 -0.46 -36.14 31.97
C ASP A 92 -1.28 -34.84 32.10
N ASP A 93 -2.60 -34.84 32.29
CA ASP A 93 -3.68 -35.82 32.31
C ASP A 93 -4.97 -34.98 32.43
N ALA A 94 -6.08 -35.49 31.90
CA ALA A 94 -7.34 -34.77 31.82
C ALA A 94 -8.10 -34.77 33.16
N THR A 95 -8.69 -33.64 33.53
CA THR A 95 -9.87 -33.64 34.41
C THR A 95 -10.97 -32.75 33.86
N VAL A 96 -12.08 -33.41 33.56
CA VAL A 96 -13.40 -32.88 33.21
C VAL A 96 -14.05 -32.26 34.45
N ASP A 97 -14.59 -31.04 34.34
CA ASP A 97 -15.50 -30.44 35.33
C ASP A 97 -16.79 -29.95 34.66
N SER A 98 -17.91 -30.13 35.34
CA SER A 98 -19.27 -30.21 34.78
C SER A 98 -20.17 -29.01 35.16
N GLY A 99 -20.25 -27.98 34.28
CA GLY A 99 -21.41 -27.11 33.95
C GLY A 99 -22.16 -26.27 35.02
N PRO A 100 -23.19 -25.47 34.63
CA PRO A 100 -23.23 -24.35 33.68
C PRO A 100 -23.66 -23.02 34.37
N PRO A 101 -23.48 -21.86 33.72
CA PRO A 101 -24.69 -21.20 33.22
C PRO A 101 -24.51 -20.60 31.83
N ASP A 102 -25.64 -20.52 31.14
CA ASP A 102 -25.92 -19.67 29.99
C ASP A 102 -25.26 -18.29 30.11
N THR A 103 -24.04 -18.19 29.60
CA THR A 103 -23.53 -16.97 29.02
C THR A 103 -23.62 -17.27 27.54
N GLY A 104 -24.73 -16.89 26.90
CA GLY A 104 -24.76 -16.83 25.44
C GLY A 104 -23.48 -16.17 24.96
N PRO A 105 -22.87 -16.63 23.85
CA PRO A 105 -21.53 -16.24 23.45
C PRO A 105 -21.43 -14.74 23.61
N SER A 106 -20.67 -14.33 24.63
CA SER A 106 -20.41 -12.92 24.84
C SER A 106 -19.75 -12.50 23.56
N LEU A 107 -20.43 -11.63 22.82
CA LEU A 107 -19.83 -10.82 21.78
C LEU A 107 -18.81 -9.93 22.48
N THR A 108 -17.71 -10.52 22.97
CA THR A 108 -16.46 -9.79 23.02
C THR A 108 -16.17 -9.58 21.55
N SER A 109 -16.50 -8.39 21.07
CA SER A 109 -16.06 -7.83 19.81
C SER A 109 -14.53 -7.71 19.83
N ASP A 110 -13.85 -8.84 19.96
CA ASP A 110 -12.45 -9.07 19.64
C ASP A 110 -12.38 -9.28 18.13
N SER A 111 -12.99 -8.36 17.38
CA SER A 111 -13.15 -8.50 15.94
C SER A 111 -11.86 -8.15 15.19
N GLY A 112 -10.76 -7.85 15.89
CA GLY A 112 -9.47 -7.51 15.27
C GLY A 112 -9.56 -6.36 14.27
N GLU A 113 -10.54 -5.46 14.44
CA GLU A 113 -10.78 -4.37 13.48
C GLU A 113 -9.57 -3.42 13.42
N ILE A 114 -9.04 -3.24 12.22
CA ILE A 114 -7.89 -2.38 11.92
C ILE A 114 -8.36 -0.92 11.96
N PRO A 115 -7.73 -0.03 12.76
CA PRO A 115 -8.18 1.35 12.85
C PRO A 115 -7.84 2.15 11.58
N PRO A 116 -8.54 3.28 11.31
CA PRO A 116 -8.28 4.11 10.13
C PRO A 116 -6.83 4.56 10.02
N GLY A 117 -6.26 4.48 8.82
CA GLY A 117 -4.88 4.86 8.52
C GLY A 117 -3.83 3.79 8.82
N GLU A 118 -4.20 2.64 9.38
CA GLU A 118 -3.31 1.48 9.49
C GLU A 118 -3.33 0.63 8.20
N PRO A 119 -2.24 -0.10 7.92
CA PRO A 119 -2.17 -0.97 6.75
C PRO A 119 -3.16 -2.13 6.84
N CYS A 120 -3.71 -2.55 5.70
CA CYS A 120 -4.71 -3.61 5.60
C CYS A 120 -4.45 -4.53 4.39
N ASP A 121 -5.19 -5.64 4.31
CA ASP A 121 -5.20 -6.55 3.17
C ASP A 121 -6.45 -6.28 2.32
N PRO A 122 -6.33 -5.90 1.03
CA PRO A 122 -7.49 -5.60 0.18
C PRO A 122 -8.34 -6.84 -0.14
N LEU A 123 -7.82 -8.06 0.07
CA LEU A 123 -8.56 -9.30 -0.12
C LEU A 123 -9.28 -9.76 1.16
N ASP A 124 -8.96 -9.15 2.30
CA ASP A 124 -9.53 -9.45 3.61
C ASP A 124 -9.84 -8.13 4.36
N ASP A 125 -11.03 -7.57 4.11
CA ASP A 125 -11.43 -6.27 4.66
C ASP A 125 -11.72 -6.37 6.17
N GLN A 126 -10.66 -6.16 6.96
CA GLN A 126 -10.69 -6.11 8.42
C GLN A 126 -10.76 -4.68 8.96
N CYS A 127 -11.05 -3.69 8.11
CA CYS A 127 -11.08 -2.29 8.53
C CYS A 127 -12.26 -1.98 9.45
N ALA A 128 -12.00 -1.18 10.49
CA ALA A 128 -13.02 -0.72 11.40
C ALA A 128 -14.06 0.15 10.67
N PHE A 129 -15.34 -0.02 10.98
CA PHE A 129 -16.38 0.86 10.43
C PHE A 129 -16.14 2.34 10.84
N PRO A 130 -16.25 3.33 9.93
CA PRO A 130 -16.83 3.28 8.58
C PRO A 130 -15.77 3.23 7.44
N THR A 131 -14.61 2.61 7.68
CA THR A 131 -13.55 2.52 6.67
C THR A 131 -13.56 1.20 5.92
N ALA A 132 -12.85 1.15 4.80
CA ALA A 132 -12.61 -0.04 4.01
C ALA A 132 -11.15 -0.07 3.55
N CYS A 133 -10.64 -1.26 3.26
CA CYS A 133 -9.29 -1.38 2.74
C CYS A 133 -9.20 -0.85 1.30
N GLY A 134 -8.43 0.24 1.11
CA GLY A 134 -8.25 0.90 -0.18
C GLY A 134 -6.78 1.11 -0.51
N GLY A 135 -6.45 1.08 -1.80
CA GLY A 135 -5.09 1.28 -2.29
C GLY A 135 -4.74 2.75 -2.47
N LEU A 136 -3.51 3.12 -2.09
CA LEU A 136 -2.89 4.41 -2.40
C LEU A 136 -1.75 4.18 -3.39
N ASP A 137 -2.10 3.87 -4.64
CA ASP A 137 -1.14 3.59 -5.71
C ASP A 137 -0.08 2.54 -5.28
N ALA A 138 1.20 2.92 -5.30
CA ALA A 138 2.34 2.04 -4.99
C ALA A 138 2.67 1.96 -3.49
N ASP A 139 2.04 2.78 -2.64
CA ASP A 139 2.40 2.93 -1.23
C ASP A 139 1.73 1.87 -0.31
N GLY A 140 0.89 1.00 -0.87
CA GLY A 140 0.19 -0.06 -0.15
C GLY A 140 -1.29 0.19 0.03
N PHE A 141 -1.89 -0.56 0.96
CA PHE A 141 -3.32 -0.51 1.27
C PHE A 141 -3.53 -0.09 2.71
N TYR A 142 -4.48 0.81 2.93
CA TYR A 142 -4.78 1.37 4.24
C TYR A 142 -6.29 1.43 4.46
N CYS A 143 -6.70 1.38 5.73
CA CYS A 143 -8.09 1.59 6.10
C CYS A 143 -8.48 3.06 5.90
N LEU A 144 -9.24 3.33 4.85
CA LEU A 144 -9.61 4.67 4.43
C LEU A 144 -11.14 4.80 4.38
N PRO A 145 -11.70 6.02 4.57
CA PRO A 145 -13.11 6.24 4.31
C PRO A 145 -13.43 5.88 2.85
N PRO A 146 -14.38 4.97 2.59
CA PRO A 146 -14.71 4.59 1.22
C PRO A 146 -15.36 5.77 0.50
N GLY A 147 -15.17 5.81 -0.80
CA GLY A 147 -15.92 6.67 -1.68
C GLY A 147 -17.34 6.15 -1.92
N ARG A 148 -17.94 6.56 -3.03
CA ARG A 148 -19.35 6.28 -3.37
C ARG A 148 -19.54 5.65 -4.73
N ASP A 149 -18.53 5.73 -5.60
CA ASP A 149 -18.62 5.27 -6.97
C ASP A 149 -18.56 3.73 -6.98
N GLY A 150 -19.56 3.13 -7.62
CA GLY A 150 -19.71 1.68 -7.73
C GLY A 150 -18.77 1.07 -8.76
N LEU A 151 -18.86 -0.25 -8.90
CA LEU A 151 -18.14 -1.00 -9.91
C LEU A 151 -18.40 -0.44 -11.32
N ASP A 152 -17.36 -0.31 -12.12
CA ASP A 152 -17.36 0.25 -13.49
C ASP A 152 -17.79 1.72 -13.59
N GLU A 153 -18.02 2.41 -12.46
CA GLU A 153 -18.28 3.86 -12.47
C GLU A 153 -16.97 4.65 -12.61
N PRO A 154 -17.03 5.82 -13.28
CA PRO A 154 -15.86 6.68 -13.42
C PRO A 154 -15.43 7.22 -12.05
N CYS A 155 -14.13 7.30 -11.84
CA CYS A 155 -13.54 7.72 -10.57
C CYS A 155 -12.36 8.67 -10.76
N GLU A 156 -12.07 9.45 -9.72
CA GLU A 156 -10.89 10.31 -9.63
C GLU A 156 -10.25 10.13 -8.24
N GLY A 157 -9.14 9.39 -8.19
CA GLY A 157 -8.43 9.08 -6.94
C GLY A 157 -9.19 8.05 -6.09
N ILE A 158 -9.52 8.39 -4.85
CA ILE A 158 -10.08 7.45 -3.85
C ILE A 158 -11.62 7.61 -3.77
N SER A 159 -12.30 7.64 -4.92
CA SER A 159 -13.74 7.91 -4.98
C SER A 159 -14.60 6.64 -5.08
N CYS A 160 -13.97 5.47 -5.22
CA CYS A 160 -14.64 4.19 -5.29
C CYS A 160 -15.19 3.70 -3.95
N ALA A 161 -16.28 2.95 -3.99
CA ALA A 161 -16.90 2.31 -2.83
C ALA A 161 -15.96 1.29 -2.16
N ALA A 162 -16.35 0.81 -0.98
CA ALA A 162 -15.58 -0.16 -0.20
C ALA A 162 -15.20 -1.40 -1.02
N GLY A 163 -13.92 -1.81 -0.94
CA GLY A 163 -13.38 -2.96 -1.67
C GLY A 163 -13.10 -2.73 -3.16
N LEU A 164 -13.21 -1.47 -3.62
CA LEU A 164 -12.93 -1.09 -5.00
C LEU A 164 -11.72 -0.16 -5.07
N ILE A 165 -11.02 -0.18 -6.20
CA ILE A 165 -9.90 0.69 -6.51
C ILE A 165 -10.12 1.41 -7.84
N CYS A 166 -9.74 2.68 -7.87
CA CYS A 166 -9.76 3.47 -9.09
C CYS A 166 -8.50 3.16 -9.91
N ILE A 167 -8.68 2.60 -11.11
CA ILE A 167 -7.57 2.33 -12.01
C ILE A 167 -7.69 3.18 -13.27
N ALA A 168 -6.58 3.34 -13.99
CA ALA A 168 -6.54 4.15 -15.21
C ALA A 168 -7.51 3.61 -16.28
N ALA A 169 -8.15 4.53 -17.01
CA ALA A 169 -9.17 4.17 -18.00
C ALA A 169 -8.64 3.31 -19.16
N ASP A 170 -7.33 3.27 -19.42
CA ASP A 170 -6.78 2.39 -20.46
C ASP A 170 -6.89 0.90 -20.14
N ALA A 171 -7.13 0.55 -18.86
CA ALA A 171 -7.40 -0.81 -18.43
C ALA A 171 -8.87 -1.26 -18.66
N PHE A 172 -9.76 -0.33 -19.02
CA PHE A 172 -11.19 -0.58 -19.28
C PHE A 172 -11.67 0.20 -20.51
N VAL A 173 -11.94 -0.53 -21.60
CA VAL A 173 -12.48 0.05 -22.85
C VAL A 173 -13.87 0.64 -22.64
N SER A 174 -14.62 0.10 -21.67
CA SER A 174 -15.95 0.58 -21.28
C SER A 174 -15.93 1.81 -20.36
N CYS A 175 -14.76 2.27 -19.92
CA CYS A 175 -14.64 3.41 -19.01
C CYS A 175 -14.88 4.76 -19.69
N ASP A 176 -15.86 5.52 -19.20
CA ASP A 176 -16.22 6.86 -19.73
C ASP A 176 -15.49 8.01 -19.01
N GLY A 177 -14.50 7.71 -18.16
CA GLY A 177 -13.80 8.65 -17.29
C GLY A 177 -12.26 8.64 -17.43
N ASN A 178 -11.58 9.31 -16.50
CA ASN A 178 -10.11 9.26 -16.37
C ASN A 178 -9.63 7.96 -15.71
N GLY A 179 -10.49 7.34 -14.91
CA GLY A 179 -10.31 6.03 -14.32
C GLY A 179 -11.66 5.38 -14.01
N CYS A 180 -11.65 4.08 -13.74
CA CYS A 180 -12.84 3.31 -13.38
C CYS A 180 -12.60 2.45 -12.14
N CYS A 181 -13.65 2.31 -11.34
CA CYS A 181 -13.63 1.48 -10.15
C CYS A 181 -13.68 0.00 -10.51
N THR A 182 -12.70 -0.76 -10.03
CA THR A 182 -12.65 -2.22 -10.19
C THR A 182 -12.44 -2.92 -8.85
N THR A 183 -12.65 -4.24 -8.81
CA THR A 183 -12.41 -5.10 -7.64
C THR A 183 -10.98 -5.62 -7.60
N PHE A 184 -10.50 -5.89 -6.38
CA PHE A 184 -9.31 -6.70 -6.17
C PHE A 184 -9.58 -8.18 -6.41
N CYS A 185 -8.53 -8.94 -6.72
CA CYS A 185 -8.56 -10.38 -6.90
C CYS A 185 -7.25 -11.00 -6.41
N ASP A 186 -7.25 -12.29 -6.08
CA ASP A 186 -6.03 -13.02 -5.73
C ASP A 186 -5.37 -13.59 -6.99
N ALA A 187 -4.27 -12.94 -7.41
CA ALA A 187 -3.48 -13.30 -8.57
C ALA A 187 -2.77 -14.66 -8.43
N SER A 188 -2.66 -15.21 -7.21
CA SER A 188 -2.02 -16.52 -6.98
C SER A 188 -2.95 -17.69 -7.28
N VAL A 189 -4.26 -17.50 -7.17
CA VAL A 189 -5.25 -18.55 -7.48
C VAL A 189 -5.51 -18.65 -8.98
N GLY A 190 -5.20 -17.56 -9.71
CA GLY A 190 -5.25 -17.53 -11.18
C GLY A 190 -6.65 -17.73 -11.76
N THR A 191 -7.70 -17.38 -11.00
CA THR A 191 -9.08 -17.61 -11.43
C THR A 191 -9.81 -16.31 -11.76
N ASP A 192 -10.47 -16.35 -12.91
CA ASP A 192 -11.55 -15.44 -13.30
C ASP A 192 -12.79 -15.56 -12.37
N GLU A 193 -12.73 -16.32 -11.27
CA GLU A 193 -13.86 -16.51 -10.34
C GLU A 193 -14.07 -15.30 -9.42
N MET A 194 -13.00 -14.59 -9.08
CA MET A 194 -13.10 -13.36 -8.27
C MET A 194 -13.45 -12.14 -9.12
N CYS A 195 -13.19 -12.22 -10.41
CA CYS A 195 -13.47 -11.14 -11.34
C CYS A 195 -14.82 -11.35 -12.06
N PRO A 196 -15.56 -10.28 -12.39
CA PRO A 196 -16.74 -10.38 -13.25
C PRO A 196 -16.47 -11.07 -14.60
N ALA A 197 -17.54 -11.50 -15.29
CA ALA A 197 -17.35 -12.11 -16.60
C ALA A 197 -16.80 -11.10 -17.63
N GLY A 198 -15.72 -11.45 -18.34
CA GLY A 198 -15.11 -10.61 -19.38
C GLY A 198 -13.92 -9.78 -18.91
N VAL A 199 -13.59 -9.83 -17.63
CA VAL A 199 -12.36 -9.28 -17.05
C VAL A 199 -11.45 -10.43 -16.60
N THR A 200 -10.15 -10.16 -16.50
CA THR A 200 -9.15 -11.11 -16.00
C THR A 200 -8.41 -10.51 -14.80
N CYS A 201 -7.90 -11.37 -13.93
CA CYS A 201 -7.14 -10.94 -12.76
C CYS A 201 -5.68 -10.70 -13.17
N GLU A 202 -5.25 -9.43 -13.17
CA GLU A 202 -3.86 -9.06 -13.40
C GLU A 202 -3.18 -8.64 -12.08
N ALA A 203 -1.88 -8.91 -11.96
CA ALA A 203 -1.13 -8.51 -10.78
C ALA A 203 -1.15 -6.99 -10.62
N PHE A 204 -1.52 -6.50 -9.43
CA PHE A 204 -1.62 -5.07 -9.17
C PHE A 204 -0.23 -4.41 -9.17
N TYR A 205 0.73 -5.08 -8.55
CA TYR A 205 2.12 -4.65 -8.57
C TYR A 205 2.88 -5.28 -9.75
N PRO A 206 3.76 -4.52 -10.42
CA PRO A 206 4.73 -5.09 -11.33
C PRO A 206 5.59 -6.19 -10.70
N ALA A 207 6.15 -7.05 -11.55
CA ALA A 207 6.99 -8.16 -11.10
C ALA A 207 8.17 -7.64 -10.25
N ALA A 208 8.31 -8.21 -9.04
CA ALA A 208 9.33 -7.88 -8.05
C ALA A 208 9.28 -6.45 -7.46
N THR A 209 8.17 -5.71 -7.64
CA THR A 209 7.98 -4.40 -6.97
C THR A 209 6.90 -4.45 -5.89
N ALA A 210 6.16 -5.55 -5.76
CA ALA A 210 5.20 -5.73 -4.69
C ALA A 210 5.90 -5.64 -3.32
N PRO A 211 5.35 -4.85 -2.37
CA PRO A 211 5.83 -4.91 -1.00
C PRO A 211 5.61 -6.32 -0.42
N PRO A 212 6.45 -6.76 0.54
CA PRO A 212 6.32 -8.08 1.14
C PRO A 212 4.92 -8.32 1.70
N GLY A 213 4.28 -9.40 1.28
CA GLY A 213 2.91 -9.75 1.67
C GLY A 213 1.83 -9.34 0.67
N TYR A 214 2.13 -8.52 -0.34
CA TYR A 214 1.15 -8.12 -1.37
C TYR A 214 1.42 -8.71 -2.75
N GLU A 215 2.30 -9.71 -2.85
CA GLU A 215 2.69 -10.34 -4.13
C GLU A 215 1.53 -11.07 -4.83
N HIS A 216 0.48 -11.37 -4.08
CA HIS A 216 -0.70 -12.08 -4.54
C HIS A 216 -1.88 -11.15 -4.86
N VAL A 217 -1.76 -9.85 -4.58
CA VAL A 217 -2.83 -8.90 -4.87
C VAL A 217 -2.87 -8.58 -6.36
N GLY A 218 -4.03 -8.80 -6.95
CA GLY A 218 -4.39 -8.44 -8.32
C GLY A 218 -5.57 -7.49 -8.37
N ILE A 219 -5.83 -6.99 -9.58
CA ILE A 219 -6.99 -6.20 -9.95
C ILE A 219 -7.67 -6.82 -11.16
N CYS A 220 -8.99 -6.69 -11.23
CA CYS A 220 -9.76 -7.15 -12.38
C CYS A 220 -9.69 -6.11 -13.50
N VAL A 221 -9.24 -6.51 -14.70
CA VAL A 221 -9.11 -5.64 -15.88
C VAL A 221 -9.77 -6.26 -17.09
N GLU A 222 -10.30 -5.46 -18.02
CA GLU A 222 -10.94 -5.98 -19.24
C GLU A 222 -9.93 -6.64 -20.17
N ILE A 223 -10.30 -7.79 -20.74
CA ILE A 223 -9.48 -8.44 -21.76
C ILE A 223 -9.71 -7.72 -23.11
N PRO A 224 -8.69 -7.12 -23.74
CA PRO A 224 -8.87 -6.54 -25.06
C PRO A 224 -9.22 -7.64 -26.07
N SER A 225 -10.36 -7.49 -26.74
CA SER A 225 -10.90 -8.48 -27.70
C SER A 225 -10.34 -8.35 -29.12
#